data_AF-X0H3H5-F1
#
_entry.id   AF-X0H3H5-F1
#
_cell.length_a   1.000
_cell.length_b   1.000
_cell.length_c   1.000
_cell.angle_alpha   90.00
_cell.angle_beta   90.00
_cell.angle_gamma   90.00
#
_symmetry.space_group_name_H-M   'P 1'
#
loop_
_entity.id
_entity.type
_entity.pdbx_description
1 polymer ?
#
loop_
_entity_poly.entity_id
_entity_poly.type
_entity_poly.pdbx_seq_one_letter_code
_entity_poly.pdbx_strand_id
1 'polypeptide(L)'
;MDFIHFRELKGRISHWREFLEQVFNVLKPGGVAEFHEEAIKLKGEEELPKDGFMVQWGDLFREAGARRGADFEMIDSRQQLSLLRDAGFSDIKRNRYKVPIGP
;
A
#
# COMPACT_ATOMS: atom_id res chain seq x y z
N MET A 1 -17.92 9.52 -8.16
CA MET A 1 -18.06 8.23 -7.47
C MET A 1 -18.20 8.49 -5.98
N ASP A 2 -18.97 7.69 -5.26
CA ASP A 2 -19.16 7.85 -3.80
C ASP A 2 -18.15 7.00 -3.02
N PHE A 3 -17.71 5.88 -3.59
CA PHE A 3 -16.75 4.96 -3.00
C PHE A 3 -15.86 4.33 -4.09
N ILE A 4 -14.57 4.21 -3.81
CA ILE A 4 -13.62 3.48 -4.64
C ILE A 4 -12.81 2.55 -3.73
N HIS A 5 -12.80 1.26 -4.07
CA HIS A 5 -12.07 0.24 -3.32
C HIS A 5 -10.91 -0.31 -4.15
N PHE A 6 -9.74 -0.37 -3.53
CA PHE A 6 -8.54 -0.98 -4.08
C PHE A 6 -8.13 -2.17 -3.24
N ARG A 7 -7.69 -3.24 -3.91
CA ARG A 7 -7.16 -4.42 -3.25
C ARG A 7 -5.93 -4.93 -3.99
N GLU A 8 -4.85 -5.11 -3.26
CA GLU A 8 -3.59 -5.68 -3.76
C GLU A 8 -3.02 -4.94 -5.00
N LEU A 9 -3.02 -3.61 -4.96
CA LEU A 9 -2.42 -2.76 -6.00
C LEU A 9 -1.00 -2.29 -5.68
N LYS A 10 -0.46 -2.58 -4.50
CA LYS A 10 0.95 -2.32 -4.19
C LYS A 10 1.87 -2.89 -5.27
N GLY A 11 2.88 -2.11 -5.66
CA GLY A 11 3.77 -2.46 -6.76
C GLY A 11 3.12 -2.48 -8.16
N ARG A 12 1.81 -2.27 -8.35
CA ARG A 12 1.23 -2.11 -9.70
C ARG A 12 1.23 -0.65 -10.17
N ILE A 13 1.31 0.29 -9.22
CA ILE A 13 1.29 1.73 -9.47
C ILE A 13 2.71 2.28 -9.43
N SER A 14 3.15 2.87 -10.54
CA SER A 14 4.46 3.54 -10.65
C SER A 14 4.40 5.03 -10.30
N HIS A 15 3.28 5.68 -10.60
CA HIS A 15 3.06 7.12 -10.49
C HIS A 15 1.99 7.42 -9.45
N TRP A 16 2.36 7.27 -8.18
CA TRP A 16 1.39 7.33 -7.06
C TRP A 16 0.76 8.70 -6.86
N ARG A 17 1.48 9.79 -7.15
CA ARG A 17 0.93 11.15 -7.02
C ARG A 17 -0.21 11.34 -8.01
N GLU A 18 0.07 11.10 -9.29
CA GLU A 18 -0.87 11.26 -10.39
C GLU A 18 -2.06 10.31 -10.24
N PHE A 19 -1.81 9.07 -9.79
CA PHE A 19 -2.86 8.11 -9.48
C PHE A 19 -3.79 8.64 -8.37
N LEU A 20 -3.25 9.11 -7.25
CA LEU A 20 -4.08 9.60 -6.13
C LEU A 20 -4.83 10.89 -6.47
N GLU A 21 -4.24 11.77 -7.27
CA GLU A 21 -4.92 12.96 -7.83
C GLU A 21 -6.11 12.55 -8.69
N GLN A 22 -5.95 11.56 -9.56
CA GLN A 22 -7.06 11.03 -10.37
C GLN A 22 -8.17 10.44 -9.49
N VAL A 23 -7.81 9.63 -8.49
CA VAL A 23 -8.77 9.05 -7.54
C VAL A 23 -9.55 10.15 -6.82
N PHE A 24 -8.88 11.19 -6.34
CA PHE A 24 -9.53 12.32 -5.68
C PHE A 24 -10.50 13.05 -6.62
N ASN A 25 -10.07 13.34 -7.85
CA ASN A 25 -10.87 14.10 -8.82
C ASN A 25 -12.16 13.40 -9.26
N VAL A 26 -12.18 12.06 -9.28
CA VAL A 26 -13.39 11.30 -9.66
C VAL A 26 -14.33 11.06 -8.48
N LEU A 27 -13.88 11.28 -7.24
CA LEU A 27 -14.73 11.22 -6.06
C LEU A 27 -15.61 12.46 -5.98
N LYS A 28 -16.86 12.26 -5.57
CA LYS A 28 -17.72 13.37 -5.18
C LYS A 28 -17.22 13.94 -3.83
N PRO A 29 -17.54 15.20 -3.49
CA PRO A 29 -17.32 15.69 -2.13
C PRO A 29 -17.92 14.75 -1.08
N GLY A 30 -17.12 14.34 -0.10
CA GLY A 30 -17.52 13.37 0.93
C GLY A 30 -17.40 11.89 0.53
N GLY A 31 -16.98 11.60 -0.71
CA GLY A 31 -16.69 10.23 -1.15
C GLY A 31 -15.44 9.65 -0.49
N VAL A 32 -15.30 8.33 -0.51
CA VAL A 32 -14.23 7.60 0.18
C VAL A 32 -13.40 6.76 -0.80
N ALA A 33 -12.08 6.83 -0.68
CA ALA A 33 -11.16 5.87 -1.27
C ALA A 33 -10.64 4.93 -0.17
N GLU A 34 -10.80 3.62 -0.36
CA GLU A 34 -10.29 2.60 0.55
C GLU A 34 -9.18 1.79 -0.13
N PHE A 35 -8.07 1.63 0.58
CA PHE A 35 -6.94 0.80 0.16
C PHE A 35 -6.83 -0.40 1.11
N HIS A 36 -7.10 -1.59 0.58
CA HIS A 36 -6.94 -2.85 1.29
C HIS A 36 -5.72 -3.59 0.75
N GLU A 37 -4.62 -3.51 1.49
CA GLU A 37 -3.32 -3.99 1.02
C GLU A 37 -2.64 -4.81 2.10
N GLU A 38 -2.06 -5.95 1.73
CA GLU A 38 -1.10 -6.65 2.58
C GLU A 38 0.26 -5.95 2.58
N ALA A 39 0.94 -5.92 3.73
CA ALA A 39 2.31 -5.42 3.82
C ALA A 39 3.29 -6.34 3.07
N ILE A 40 4.18 -5.78 2.21
CA ILE A 40 5.21 -6.62 1.56
C ILE A 40 6.28 -7.10 2.56
N LYS A 41 6.50 -6.31 3.62
CA LYS A 41 7.36 -6.68 4.74
C LYS A 41 6.53 -7.34 5.83
N LEU A 42 6.49 -8.68 5.79
CA LEU A 42 5.79 -9.49 6.78
C LEU A 42 6.41 -9.34 8.18
N LYS A 43 5.57 -9.41 9.20
CA LYS A 43 5.96 -9.40 10.62
C LYS A 43 5.16 -10.47 11.35
N GLY A 44 5.87 -11.37 12.03
CA GLY A 44 5.28 -12.32 12.95
C GLY A 44 5.09 -11.75 14.35
N GLU A 45 4.52 -12.55 15.25
CA GLU A 45 4.53 -12.24 16.70
C GLU A 45 5.94 -12.41 17.28
N GLU A 46 6.69 -13.37 16.75
CA GLU A 46 8.13 -13.54 16.97
C GLU A 46 8.93 -13.02 15.77
N GLU A 47 10.22 -12.77 15.98
CA GLU A 47 11.12 -12.36 14.91
C GLU A 47 11.20 -13.46 13.84
N LEU A 48 10.97 -13.08 12.58
CA LEU A 48 11.07 -14.01 11.48
C LEU A 48 12.54 -14.40 11.25
N PRO A 49 12.85 -15.67 10.93
CA PRO A 49 14.21 -16.08 10.56
C PRO A 49 14.73 -15.23 9.41
N LYS A 50 15.93 -14.65 9.57
CA LYS A 50 16.50 -13.70 8.60
C LYS A 50 16.69 -14.29 7.20
N ASP A 51 16.92 -15.59 7.13
CA ASP A 51 17.06 -16.40 5.93
C ASP A 51 15.77 -17.16 5.55
N GLY A 52 14.68 -16.97 6.29
CA GLY A 52 13.41 -17.61 6.06
C GLY A 52 12.69 -17.10 4.81
N PHE A 53 11.86 -17.96 4.21
CA PHE A 53 11.11 -17.67 2.99
C PHE A 53 10.30 -16.37 3.06
N MET A 54 9.69 -16.07 4.21
CA MET A 54 8.89 -14.84 4.40
C MET A 54 9.72 -13.55 4.28
N VAL A 55 10.99 -13.58 4.71
CA VAL A 55 11.90 -12.43 4.56
C VAL A 55 12.36 -12.33 3.12
N GLN A 56 12.77 -13.45 2.52
CA GLN A 56 13.20 -13.52 1.12
C GLN A 56 12.11 -13.06 0.14
N TRP A 57 10.85 -13.40 0.42
CA TRP A 57 9.69 -12.94 -0.35
C TRP A 57 9.63 -11.42 -0.42
N GLY A 58 9.70 -10.73 0.72
CA GLY A 58 9.66 -9.27 0.76
C GLY A 58 10.82 -8.63 0.00
N ASP A 59 12.02 -9.19 0.12
CA ASP A 59 13.21 -8.70 -0.58
C ASP A 59 13.11 -8.87 -2.10
N LEU A 60 12.63 -10.03 -2.58
CA LEU A 60 12.42 -10.31 -4.00
C LEU A 60 11.47 -9.29 -4.65
N PHE A 61 10.33 -9.01 -4.00
CA PHE A 61 9.37 -8.05 -4.53
C PHE A 61 9.88 -6.61 -4.49
N ARG A 62 10.65 -6.23 -3.45
CA ARG A 62 11.30 -4.92 -3.39
C ARG A 62 12.30 -4.75 -4.54
N GLU A 63 13.12 -5.76 -4.80
CA GLU A 63 14.08 -5.74 -5.90
C GLU A 63 13.37 -5.69 -7.26
N ALA A 64 12.38 -6.54 -7.50
CA ALA A 64 11.61 -6.55 -8.74
C ALA A 64 10.86 -5.23 -8.97
N GLY A 65 10.32 -4.64 -7.89
CA GLY A 65 9.68 -3.33 -7.90
C GLY A 65 10.63 -2.21 -8.28
N ALA A 66 11.81 -2.15 -7.64
CA ALA A 66 12.84 -1.16 -7.93
C ALA A 66 13.27 -1.21 -9.40
N ARG A 67 13.45 -2.41 -9.98
CA ARG A 67 13.80 -2.59 -11.40
C ARG A 67 12.70 -2.10 -12.37
N ARG A 68 11.42 -2.17 -11.98
CA ARG A 68 10.28 -1.75 -12.81
C ARG A 68 9.81 -0.32 -12.51
N GLY A 69 10.39 0.35 -11.51
CA GLY A 69 9.90 1.65 -11.04
C GLY A 69 8.52 1.55 -10.39
N ALA A 70 8.28 0.51 -9.60
CA ALA A 70 7.06 0.37 -8.81
C ALA A 70 7.39 0.02 -7.37
N ASP A 71 6.94 0.86 -6.45
CA ASP A 71 7.25 0.71 -5.03
C ASP A 71 6.23 -0.22 -4.34
N PHE A 72 6.73 -1.33 -3.80
CA PHE A 72 5.95 -2.28 -3.01
C PHE A 72 5.82 -1.87 -1.54
N GLU A 73 6.65 -0.95 -1.05
CA GLU A 73 6.63 -0.44 0.32
C GLU A 73 5.80 0.84 0.47
N MET A 74 5.33 1.42 -0.65
CA MET A 74 4.55 2.66 -0.68
C MET A 74 3.44 2.70 0.37
N ILE A 75 2.66 1.63 0.50
CA ILE A 75 1.51 1.56 1.42
C ILE A 75 1.92 1.61 2.90
N ASP A 76 3.05 1.01 3.24
CA ASP A 76 3.55 0.97 4.61
C ASP A 76 4.39 2.18 4.98
N SER A 77 4.87 2.89 3.96
CA SER A 77 5.67 4.10 4.12
C SER A 77 4.84 5.27 4.66
N ARG A 78 5.52 6.29 5.19
CA ARG A 78 4.88 7.58 5.47
C ARG A 78 4.58 8.37 4.20
N GLN A 79 5.10 7.94 3.04
CA GLN A 79 4.99 8.65 1.77
C GLN A 79 3.56 8.61 1.24
N GLN A 80 2.87 7.47 1.30
CA GLN A 80 1.46 7.39 0.87
C GLN A 80 0.57 8.36 1.65
N LEU A 81 0.75 8.46 2.97
CA LEU A 81 -0.01 9.41 3.80
C LEU A 81 0.25 10.86 3.40
N SER A 82 1.47 11.19 2.96
CA SER A 82 1.77 12.52 2.44
C SER A 82 1.09 12.74 1.10
N LEU A 83 1.19 11.78 0.17
CA LEU A 83 0.60 11.91 -1.17
C LEU A 83 -0.93 11.99 -1.14
N LEU A 84 -1.58 11.26 -0.22
CA LEU A 84 -3.02 11.37 0.02
C LEU A 84 -3.39 12.80 0.46
N ARG A 85 -2.62 13.39 1.38
CA ARG A 85 -2.86 14.78 1.81
C ARG A 85 -2.63 15.77 0.68
N ASP A 86 -1.54 15.60 -0.07
CA ASP A 86 -1.22 16.45 -1.23
C ASP A 86 -2.33 16.41 -2.29
N ALA A 87 -2.95 15.25 -2.51
CA ALA A 87 -4.06 15.08 -3.45
C ALA A 87 -5.38 15.70 -2.95
N GLY A 88 -5.48 16.08 -1.67
CA GLY A 88 -6.64 16.74 -1.08
C GLY A 88 -7.44 15.89 -0.08
N PHE A 89 -7.02 14.66 0.22
CA PHE A 89 -7.68 13.85 1.25
C PHE A 89 -7.38 14.40 2.66
N SER A 90 -8.43 14.57 3.46
CA SER A 90 -8.34 15.19 4.79
C SER A 90 -8.63 14.23 5.95
N ASP A 91 -9.65 13.35 5.84
CA ASP A 91 -9.96 12.31 6.84
C ASP A 91 -9.26 10.98 6.50
N ILE A 92 -7.95 10.91 6.76
CA ILE A 92 -7.15 9.72 6.45
C ILE A 92 -7.05 8.82 7.68
N LYS A 93 -7.59 7.60 7.57
CA LYS A 93 -7.52 6.56 8.61
C LYS A 93 -6.67 5.40 8.12
N ARG A 94 -5.79 4.90 8.98
CA ARG A 94 -4.98 3.70 8.71
C ARG A 94 -5.20 2.68 9.81
N ASN A 95 -5.77 1.55 9.43
CA ASN A 95 -5.95 0.40 10.30
C ASN A 95 -4.95 -0.69 9.93
N ARG A 96 -4.33 -1.31 10.93
CA ARG A 96 -3.45 -2.47 10.74
C ARG A 96 -4.08 -3.66 11.43
N TYR A 97 -4.17 -4.77 10.70
CA TYR A 97 -4.77 -6.00 11.18
C TYR A 97 -3.70 -7.09 11.25
N LYS A 98 -3.74 -7.89 12.32
CA LYS A 98 -3.05 -9.17 12.35
C LYS A 98 -3.90 -10.17 11.58
N VAL A 99 -3.32 -10.84 10.60
CA VAL A 99 -4.02 -11.82 9.76
C VAL A 99 -3.25 -13.13 9.74
N PRO A 100 -3.93 -14.30 9.71
CA PRO A 100 -3.27 -15.58 9.54
C PRO A 100 -2.74 -15.72 8.10
N ILE A 101 -1.55 -16.31 7.96
CA ILE A 101 -0.90 -16.59 6.67
C ILE A 101 -0.69 -18.10 6.57
N GLY A 102 -1.48 -18.77 5.73
CA GLY A 102 -1.41 -20.22 5.53
C GLY A 102 -1.73 -21.06 6.79
N PRO A 103 -1.82 -22.39 6.67
CA PRO A 103 -1.92 -23.27 7.83
C PRO A 103 -0.63 -23.27 8.66
#